data_AF-A0A7M1KMY6-F1
#
_entry.id   AF-A0A7M1KMY6-F1
#
_cell.length_a   1.000
_cell.length_b   1.000
_cell.length_c   1.000
_cell.angle_alpha   90.00
_cell.angle_beta   90.00
_cell.angle_gamma   90.00
#
_symmetry.space_group_name_H-M   'P 1'
#
loop_
_entity.id
_entity.type
_entity.pdbx_description
1 polymer ?
#
loop_
_entity_poly.entity_id
_entity_poly.type
_entity_poly.pdbx_seq_one_letter_code
_entity_poly.pdbx_strand_id
1 'polypeptide(L)'
;MNKNLLEARLITSLTEAYARTSAVALHRMRWANWTLLDSEEPPQYSIDDDETLLKPFEQLTDSIYLTTLALLEVLNMPILIDQFKHIFGPTLGAQPTRTIFEVDTETGEYYSPFLTDLSRFLASIGISTDAEAYYAQAGVKYLENILNNTAMIIHNSGNAVSSEAQVYNSVKQVIEAVFPDTAKPRSNFIKLAQEYKPDILIPSIATAVEYKYATTPEKLKATIGQIAEDVLGYTGDDDYRLFYAVFYVTDDLIGKERFNAIWEEKNFPQNWKALYIVGR
;
A
#
# COMPACT_ATOMS: atom_id res chain seq x y z
N MET A 1 24.95 14.78 -1.83
CA MET A 1 23.56 14.36 -2.10
C MET A 1 23.04 13.67 -0.83
N ASN A 2 21.77 13.86 -0.44
CA ASN A 2 21.25 13.30 0.82
C ASN A 2 20.78 11.85 0.60
N LYS A 3 21.36 10.88 1.34
CA LYS A 3 21.00 9.45 1.27
C LYS A 3 19.49 9.23 1.39
N ASN A 4 18.86 9.80 2.42
CA ASN A 4 17.45 9.57 2.71
C ASN A 4 16.53 10.08 1.59
N LEU A 5 16.93 11.18 0.92
CA LEU A 5 16.18 11.72 -0.22
C LEU A 5 16.28 10.80 -1.45
N LEU A 6 17.46 10.24 -1.70
CA LEU A 6 17.68 9.29 -2.81
C LEU A 6 16.91 8.00 -2.57
N GLU A 7 16.97 7.48 -1.35
CA GLU A 7 16.25 6.27 -0.95
C GLU A 7 14.72 6.46 -1.08
N ALA A 8 14.18 7.56 -0.57
CA ALA A 8 12.76 7.88 -0.71
C ALA A 8 12.35 8.00 -2.20
N ARG A 9 13.14 8.70 -3.02
CA ARG A 9 12.87 8.83 -4.46
C ARG A 9 12.93 7.48 -5.18
N LEU A 10 13.88 6.63 -4.82
CA LEU A 10 14.05 5.29 -5.38
C LEU A 10 12.82 4.43 -5.08
N ILE A 11 12.39 4.42 -3.81
CA ILE A 11 11.19 3.70 -3.38
C ILE A 11 9.96 4.21 -4.12
N THR A 12 9.72 5.52 -4.16
CA THR A 12 8.57 6.09 -4.91
C THR A 12 8.60 5.71 -6.39
N SER A 13 9.75 5.79 -7.04
CA SER A 13 9.85 5.44 -8.47
C SER A 13 9.60 3.96 -8.71
N LEU A 14 10.13 3.08 -7.84
CA LEU A 14 9.87 1.63 -7.89
C LEU A 14 8.39 1.31 -7.69
N THR A 15 7.75 1.93 -6.68
CA THR A 15 6.31 1.82 -6.42
C THR A 15 5.49 2.19 -7.66
N GLU A 16 5.80 3.32 -8.30
CA GLU A 16 5.10 3.75 -9.52
C GLU A 16 5.34 2.82 -10.72
N ALA A 17 6.55 2.27 -10.85
CA ALA A 17 6.89 1.34 -11.92
C ALA A 17 6.13 0.00 -11.75
N TYR A 18 6.11 -0.56 -10.53
CA TYR A 18 5.33 -1.76 -10.22
C TYR A 18 3.84 -1.54 -10.52
N ALA A 19 3.27 -0.38 -10.17
CA ALA A 19 1.87 -0.05 -10.44
C ALA A 19 1.47 -0.09 -11.92
N ARG A 20 2.42 0.20 -12.80
CA ARG A 20 2.20 0.29 -14.24
C ARG A 20 2.50 -1.01 -14.98
N THR A 21 3.12 -1.98 -14.32
CA THR A 21 3.68 -3.19 -14.94
C THR A 21 2.62 -3.95 -15.75
N SER A 22 1.47 -4.28 -15.16
CA SER A 22 0.43 -5.05 -15.85
C SER A 22 -0.17 -4.30 -17.06
N ALA A 23 -0.39 -2.99 -16.93
CA ALA A 23 -0.94 -2.17 -18.01
C ALA A 23 0.02 -2.10 -19.20
N VAL A 24 1.31 -1.89 -18.93
CA VAL A 24 2.35 -1.82 -19.96
C VAL A 24 2.57 -3.19 -20.61
N ALA A 25 2.58 -4.27 -19.82
CA ALA A 25 2.70 -5.63 -20.33
C ALA A 25 1.57 -5.99 -21.31
N LEU A 26 0.32 -5.69 -20.92
CA LEU A 26 -0.85 -5.89 -21.77
C LEU A 26 -0.77 -5.08 -23.06
N HIS A 27 -0.37 -3.81 -22.97
CA HIS A 27 -0.16 -2.95 -24.14
C HIS A 27 0.88 -3.56 -25.09
N ARG A 28 2.02 -4.00 -24.58
CA ARG A 28 3.09 -4.63 -25.37
C ARG A 28 2.64 -5.94 -26.04
N MET A 29 1.83 -6.75 -25.36
CA MET A 29 1.24 -7.94 -25.96
C MET A 29 0.27 -7.62 -27.10
N ARG A 30 -0.57 -6.58 -26.94
CA ARG A 30 -1.43 -6.10 -28.04
C ARG A 30 -0.57 -5.64 -29.22
N TRP A 31 0.53 -4.95 -28.96
CA TRP A 31 1.52 -4.54 -29.96
C TRP A 31 2.21 -5.69 -30.68
N ALA A 32 2.65 -6.71 -29.97
CA ALA A 32 3.19 -7.91 -30.57
C ALA A 32 2.15 -8.62 -31.45
N ASN A 33 0.92 -8.79 -30.95
CA ASN A 33 -0.17 -9.43 -31.69
C ASN A 33 -0.56 -8.66 -32.95
N TRP A 34 -0.63 -7.33 -32.88
CA TRP A 34 -0.89 -6.48 -34.04
C TRP A 34 0.21 -6.60 -35.09
N THR A 35 1.49 -6.57 -34.67
CA THR A 35 2.64 -6.72 -35.58
C THR A 35 2.62 -8.07 -36.30
N LEU A 36 2.14 -9.13 -35.64
CA LEU A 36 1.99 -10.46 -36.25
C LEU A 36 0.87 -10.54 -37.30
N LEU A 37 -0.09 -9.62 -37.27
CA LEU A 37 -1.23 -9.58 -38.19
C LEU A 37 -0.92 -8.83 -39.51
N ASP A 38 0.33 -8.36 -39.71
CA ASP A 38 0.81 -7.68 -40.93
C ASP A 38 -0.15 -6.58 -41.45
N SER A 39 -0.68 -5.80 -40.52
CA SER A 39 -1.59 -4.68 -40.84
C SER A 39 -0.80 -3.43 -41.24
N GLU A 40 -1.27 -2.69 -42.26
CA GLU A 40 -0.50 -1.56 -42.82
C GLU A 40 -0.34 -0.38 -41.85
N GLU A 41 -1.32 -0.11 -40.97
CA GLU A 41 -1.24 1.01 -40.03
C GLU A 41 -1.62 0.63 -38.59
N PRO A 42 -0.80 1.05 -37.60
CA PRO A 42 -1.07 0.84 -36.20
C PRO A 42 -2.35 1.58 -35.76
N PRO A 43 -3.28 0.96 -35.01
CA PRO A 43 -4.42 1.66 -34.45
C PRO A 43 -4.00 2.83 -33.56
N GLN A 44 -4.69 3.96 -33.70
CA GLN A 44 -4.38 5.20 -32.96
C GLN A 44 -4.31 5.01 -31.44
N TYR A 45 -5.21 4.21 -30.86
CA TYR A 45 -5.22 3.95 -29.41
C TYR A 45 -3.92 3.29 -28.92
N SER A 46 -3.24 2.50 -29.76
CA SER A 46 -1.98 1.88 -29.39
C SER A 46 -0.80 2.84 -29.49
N ILE A 47 -0.86 3.81 -30.41
CA ILE A 47 0.10 4.92 -30.46
C ILE A 47 -0.08 5.82 -29.23
N ASP A 48 -1.34 6.11 -28.86
CA ASP A 48 -1.66 6.90 -27.67
C ASP A 48 -1.23 6.18 -26.37
N ASP A 49 -1.39 4.85 -26.31
CA ASP A 49 -0.92 4.01 -25.20
C ASP A 49 0.63 3.97 -25.12
N ASP A 50 1.36 4.09 -26.23
CA ASP A 50 2.84 4.25 -26.19
C ASP A 50 3.24 5.54 -25.46
N GLU A 51 2.55 6.65 -25.72
CA GLU A 51 2.81 7.94 -25.07
C GLU A 51 2.38 7.96 -23.60
N THR A 52 1.27 7.30 -23.26
CA THR A 52 0.62 7.42 -21.95
C THR A 52 0.97 6.30 -20.97
N LEU A 53 1.41 5.15 -21.47
CA LEU A 53 1.79 3.98 -20.65
C LEU A 53 3.26 3.63 -20.79
N LEU A 54 3.75 3.41 -22.03
CA LEU A 54 5.10 2.89 -22.26
C LEU A 54 6.18 3.92 -21.92
N LYS A 55 6.14 5.12 -22.50
CA LYS A 55 7.16 6.15 -22.25
C LYS A 55 7.26 6.55 -20.77
N PRO A 56 6.16 6.74 -20.03
CA PRO A 56 6.25 7.02 -18.59
C PRO A 56 6.89 5.88 -17.80
N PHE A 57 6.64 4.62 -18.20
CA PHE A 57 7.29 3.47 -17.58
C PHE A 57 8.79 3.44 -17.88
N GLU A 58 9.20 3.70 -19.12
CA GLU A 58 10.62 3.79 -19.49
C GLU A 58 11.33 4.89 -18.69
N GLN A 59 10.73 6.07 -18.59
CA GLN A 59 11.24 7.19 -17.77
C GLN A 59 11.38 6.81 -16.29
N LEU A 60 10.44 6.03 -15.74
CA LEU A 60 10.54 5.51 -14.38
C LEU A 60 11.72 4.54 -14.24
N THR A 61 11.87 3.57 -15.15
CA THR A 61 13.00 2.62 -15.10
C THR A 61 14.36 3.32 -15.24
N ASP A 62 14.42 4.39 -16.01
CA ASP A 62 15.59 5.25 -16.17
C ASP A 62 15.92 6.03 -14.89
N SER A 63 14.91 6.66 -14.29
CA SER A 63 15.03 7.36 -13.01
C SER A 63 15.50 6.40 -11.91
N ILE A 64 14.94 5.20 -11.86
CA ILE A 64 15.32 4.14 -10.92
C ILE A 64 16.79 3.75 -11.11
N TYR A 65 17.21 3.44 -12.34
CA TYR A 65 18.60 3.05 -12.63
C TYR A 65 19.60 4.12 -12.19
N LEU A 66 19.34 5.39 -12.54
CA LEU A 66 20.22 6.50 -12.17
C LEU A 66 20.23 6.76 -10.66
N THR A 67 19.06 6.66 -10.01
CA THR A 67 18.95 6.87 -8.56
C THR A 67 19.68 5.78 -7.79
N THR A 68 19.63 4.52 -8.25
CA THR A 68 20.39 3.42 -7.66
C THR A 68 21.90 3.66 -7.77
N LEU A 69 22.40 4.06 -8.95
CA LEU A 69 23.83 4.39 -9.11
C LEU A 69 24.27 5.53 -8.18
N ALA A 70 23.48 6.62 -8.14
CA ALA A 70 23.76 7.74 -7.24
C ALA A 70 23.74 7.33 -5.76
N LEU A 71 22.83 6.43 -5.38
CA LEU A 71 22.74 5.92 -4.02
C LEU A 71 23.95 5.06 -3.66
N LEU A 72 24.37 4.13 -4.54
CA LEU A 72 25.57 3.33 -4.35
C LEU A 72 26.84 4.19 -4.23
N GLU A 73 26.92 5.27 -5.00
CA GLU A 73 28.01 6.24 -4.92
C GLU A 73 28.02 6.98 -3.57
N VAL A 74 26.86 7.44 -3.10
CA VAL A 74 26.72 8.07 -1.77
C VAL A 74 27.05 7.09 -0.63
N LEU A 75 26.73 5.81 -0.79
CA LEU A 75 27.07 4.75 0.16
C LEU A 75 28.54 4.30 0.07
N ASN A 76 29.32 4.85 -0.88
CA ASN A 76 30.72 4.53 -1.12
C ASN A 76 30.94 3.02 -1.37
N MET A 77 30.14 2.43 -2.27
CA MET A 77 30.15 0.99 -2.59
C MET A 77 30.61 0.71 -4.03
N PRO A 78 31.89 0.96 -4.39
CA PRO A 78 32.37 0.88 -5.78
C PRO A 78 32.26 -0.53 -6.39
N ILE A 79 32.49 -1.58 -5.59
CA ILE A 79 32.34 -2.98 -6.04
C ILE A 79 30.89 -3.25 -6.46
N LEU A 80 29.93 -2.72 -5.72
CA LEU A 80 28.51 -2.88 -6.03
C LEU A 80 28.07 -2.04 -7.24
N ILE A 81 28.72 -0.91 -7.50
CA ILE A 81 28.52 -0.13 -8.74
C ILE A 81 28.93 -0.97 -9.96
N ASP A 82 30.08 -1.65 -9.88
CA ASP A 82 30.56 -2.49 -10.98
C ASP A 82 29.67 -3.71 -11.19
N GLN A 83 29.24 -4.37 -10.10
CA GLN A 83 28.27 -5.46 -10.17
C GLN A 83 26.93 -5.00 -10.72
N PHE A 84 26.43 -3.84 -10.29
CA PHE A 84 25.20 -3.25 -10.80
C PHE A 84 25.28 -3.01 -12.31
N LYS A 85 26.38 -2.44 -12.80
CA LYS A 85 26.61 -2.23 -14.24
C LYS A 85 26.75 -3.54 -15.01
N HIS A 86 27.31 -4.57 -14.40
CA HIS A 86 27.41 -5.90 -15.01
C HIS A 86 26.03 -6.55 -15.18
N ILE A 87 25.17 -6.44 -14.16
CA ILE A 87 23.82 -7.04 -14.15
C ILE A 87 22.85 -6.20 -15.01
N PHE A 88 22.82 -4.88 -14.82
CA PHE A 88 21.81 -3.98 -15.41
C PHE A 88 22.31 -3.15 -16.59
N GLY A 89 23.51 -3.46 -17.09
CA GLY A 89 24.16 -2.79 -18.21
C GLY A 89 24.99 -1.57 -17.79
N PRO A 90 26.02 -1.21 -18.57
CA PRO A 90 26.97 -0.16 -18.21
C PRO A 90 26.40 1.26 -18.33
N THR A 91 25.34 1.44 -19.12
CA THR A 91 24.68 2.72 -19.36
C THR A 91 23.16 2.57 -19.36
N LEU A 92 22.48 3.71 -19.21
CA LEU A 92 21.04 3.81 -19.39
C LEU A 92 20.63 3.29 -20.78
N GLY A 93 19.57 2.49 -20.84
CA GLY A 93 19.10 1.85 -22.07
C GLY A 93 19.94 0.68 -22.60
N ALA A 94 21.03 0.28 -21.94
CA ALA A 94 21.88 -0.81 -22.44
C ALA A 94 21.28 -2.22 -22.29
N GLN A 95 20.22 -2.39 -21.48
CA GLN A 95 19.58 -3.68 -21.25
C GLN A 95 18.25 -3.79 -22.01
N PRO A 96 18.12 -4.74 -22.96
CA PRO A 96 16.85 -4.98 -23.65
C PRO A 96 15.75 -5.52 -22.73
N THR A 97 16.11 -6.06 -21.57
CA THR A 97 15.17 -6.65 -20.58
C THR A 97 14.31 -5.62 -19.85
N ARG A 98 14.60 -4.31 -19.93
CA ARG A 98 13.81 -3.26 -19.27
C ARG A 98 12.36 -3.18 -19.77
N THR A 99 12.15 -3.55 -21.02
CA THR A 99 10.84 -3.53 -21.68
C THR A 99 10.27 -4.94 -21.91
N ILE A 100 10.88 -5.95 -21.30
CA ILE A 100 10.39 -7.33 -21.33
C ILE A 100 9.48 -7.53 -20.12
N PHE A 101 8.36 -8.21 -20.36
CA PHE A 101 7.40 -8.60 -19.35
C PHE A 101 7.12 -10.10 -19.50
N GLU A 102 7.08 -10.78 -18.38
CA GLU A 102 6.80 -12.22 -18.30
C GLU A 102 5.51 -12.44 -17.51
N VAL A 103 4.93 -13.63 -17.66
CA VAL A 103 3.73 -14.04 -16.93
C VAL A 103 4.16 -15.06 -15.89
N ASP A 104 3.85 -14.79 -14.64
CA ASP A 104 3.98 -15.77 -13.58
C ASP A 104 2.97 -16.91 -13.84
N THR A 105 3.47 -18.13 -13.97
CA THR A 105 2.65 -19.28 -14.38
C THR A 105 1.68 -19.75 -13.31
N GLU A 106 1.89 -19.39 -12.04
CA GLU A 106 1.04 -19.78 -10.92
C GLU A 106 -0.10 -18.78 -10.69
N THR A 107 0.21 -17.48 -10.79
CA THR A 107 -0.73 -16.39 -10.53
C THR A 107 -1.39 -15.86 -11.80
N GLY A 108 -0.75 -16.04 -12.97
CA GLY A 108 -1.15 -15.42 -14.23
C GLY A 108 -0.83 -13.93 -14.30
N GLU A 109 -0.13 -13.37 -13.31
CA GLU A 109 0.21 -11.95 -13.27
C GLU A 109 1.43 -11.61 -14.14
N TYR A 110 1.40 -10.42 -14.75
CA TYR A 110 2.53 -9.91 -15.49
C TYR A 110 3.56 -9.30 -14.54
N TYR A 111 4.83 -9.61 -14.72
CA TYR A 111 5.93 -8.99 -14.01
C TYR A 111 7.03 -8.50 -14.94
N SER A 112 7.82 -7.53 -14.48
CA SER A 112 9.03 -7.07 -15.15
C SER A 112 10.25 -7.76 -14.54
N PRO A 113 10.97 -8.62 -15.28
CA PRO A 113 12.20 -9.25 -14.79
C PRO A 113 13.23 -8.20 -14.32
N PHE A 114 13.31 -7.07 -15.03
CA PHE A 114 14.18 -5.95 -14.63
C PHE A 114 13.85 -5.42 -13.23
N LEU A 115 12.58 -5.12 -12.94
CA LEU A 115 12.18 -4.63 -11.62
C LEU A 115 12.39 -5.69 -10.53
N THR A 116 12.09 -6.95 -10.83
CA THR A 116 12.30 -8.08 -9.90
C THR A 116 13.78 -8.26 -9.54
N ASP A 117 14.66 -8.30 -10.54
CA ASP A 117 16.11 -8.46 -10.32
C ASP A 117 16.69 -7.25 -9.59
N LEU A 118 16.23 -6.05 -9.94
CA LEU A 118 16.63 -4.83 -9.27
C LEU A 118 16.22 -4.83 -7.80
N SER A 119 14.99 -5.21 -7.49
CA SER A 119 14.52 -5.30 -6.11
C SER A 119 15.34 -6.31 -5.31
N ARG A 120 15.69 -7.47 -5.92
CA ARG A 120 16.57 -8.45 -5.29
C ARG A 120 17.97 -7.88 -5.02
N PHE A 121 18.51 -7.11 -5.96
CA PHE A 121 19.80 -6.43 -5.78
C PHE A 121 19.74 -5.40 -4.64
N LEU A 122 18.70 -4.56 -4.60
CA LEU A 122 18.52 -3.52 -3.58
C LEU A 122 18.30 -4.11 -2.18
N ALA A 123 17.56 -5.22 -2.09
CA ALA A 123 17.38 -5.96 -0.85
C ALA A 123 18.74 -6.45 -0.27
N SER A 124 19.68 -6.87 -1.14
CA SER A 124 21.01 -7.33 -0.70
C SER A 124 21.86 -6.25 -0.01
N ILE A 125 21.53 -4.97 -0.21
CA ILE A 125 22.21 -3.82 0.39
C ILE A 125 21.37 -3.13 1.47
N GLY A 126 20.32 -3.81 1.95
CA GLY A 126 19.46 -3.33 3.04
C GLY A 126 18.44 -2.29 2.63
N ILE A 127 18.20 -2.11 1.31
CA ILE A 127 17.10 -1.31 0.80
C ILE A 127 15.95 -2.27 0.52
N SER A 128 15.02 -2.36 1.46
CA SER A 128 13.77 -3.07 1.21
C SER A 128 12.97 -2.28 0.19
N THR A 129 12.83 -2.84 -1.00
CA THR A 129 12.04 -2.31 -2.12
C THR A 129 10.80 -3.13 -2.34
N ASP A 130 10.34 -3.83 -1.30
CA ASP A 130 9.42 -4.94 -1.45
C ASP A 130 8.28 -4.53 -2.37
N ALA A 131 8.04 -5.32 -3.41
CA ALA A 131 6.77 -5.22 -4.14
C ALA A 131 5.61 -5.32 -3.13
N GLU A 132 5.80 -6.00 -1.99
CA GLU A 132 4.92 -5.94 -0.82
C GLU A 132 4.74 -4.52 -0.28
N ALA A 133 5.72 -3.61 -0.30
CA ALA A 133 5.53 -2.20 0.06
C ALA A 133 4.64 -1.46 -0.96
N TYR A 134 4.70 -1.80 -2.26
CA TYR A 134 3.76 -1.30 -3.26
C TYR A 134 2.35 -1.88 -3.05
N TYR A 135 2.22 -3.21 -2.97
CA TYR A 135 0.95 -3.89 -2.71
C TYR A 135 0.39 -3.51 -1.33
N ALA A 136 1.22 -3.22 -0.34
CA ALA A 136 0.82 -2.69 0.95
C ALA A 136 0.38 -1.24 0.84
N GLN A 137 1.04 -0.38 0.08
CA GLN A 137 0.55 0.99 -0.14
C GLN A 137 -0.76 1.01 -0.93
N ALA A 138 -0.90 0.18 -1.97
CA ALA A 138 -2.14 0.03 -2.73
C ALA A 138 -3.24 -0.60 -1.86
N GLY A 139 -2.90 -1.64 -1.09
CA GLY A 139 -3.77 -2.29 -0.12
C GLY A 139 -4.21 -1.35 0.99
N VAL A 140 -3.33 -0.48 1.49
CA VAL A 140 -3.67 0.58 2.45
C VAL A 140 -4.68 1.54 1.84
N LYS A 141 -4.53 1.92 0.57
CA LYS A 141 -5.55 2.76 -0.12
C LYS A 141 -6.89 2.03 -0.26
N TYR A 142 -6.88 0.74 -0.60
CA TYR A 142 -8.12 -0.05 -0.65
C TYR A 142 -8.76 -0.17 0.72
N LEU A 143 -7.98 -0.41 1.77
CA LEU A 143 -8.46 -0.40 3.14
C LEU A 143 -9.04 0.96 3.52
N GLU A 144 -8.31 2.06 3.32
CA GLU A 144 -8.80 3.41 3.60
C GLU A 144 -10.12 3.69 2.87
N ASN A 145 -10.25 3.26 1.62
CA ASN A 145 -11.51 3.36 0.88
C ASN A 145 -12.63 2.54 1.54
N ILE A 146 -12.37 1.28 1.93
CA ILE A 146 -13.36 0.45 2.63
C ILE A 146 -13.78 1.11 3.95
N LEU A 147 -12.81 1.54 4.78
CA LEU A 147 -13.07 2.15 6.08
C LEU A 147 -13.85 3.46 5.96
N ASN A 148 -13.49 4.34 5.00
CA ASN A 148 -14.25 5.58 4.75
C ASN A 148 -15.67 5.31 4.25
N ASN A 149 -15.91 4.17 3.59
CA ASN A 149 -17.23 3.76 3.12
C ASN A 149 -17.98 2.86 4.11
N THR A 150 -17.52 2.75 5.38
CA THR A 150 -18.17 1.97 6.45
C THR A 150 -19.69 2.21 6.51
N ALA A 151 -20.14 3.47 6.45
CA ALA A 151 -21.57 3.80 6.51
C ALA A 151 -22.37 3.20 5.35
N MET A 152 -21.81 3.25 4.13
CA MET A 152 -22.45 2.68 2.94
C MET A 152 -22.48 1.16 3.00
N ILE A 153 -21.40 0.53 3.49
CA ILE A 153 -21.31 -0.92 3.67
C ILE A 153 -22.38 -1.40 4.64
N ILE A 154 -22.52 -0.72 5.79
CA ILE A 154 -23.54 -1.03 6.79
C ILE A 154 -24.94 -0.87 6.20
N HIS A 155 -25.22 0.26 5.55
CA HIS A 155 -26.51 0.51 4.90
C HIS A 155 -26.86 -0.60 3.88
N ASN A 156 -25.91 -0.97 3.02
CA ASN A 156 -26.11 -1.98 1.98
C ASN A 156 -26.21 -3.41 2.53
N SER A 157 -25.69 -3.67 3.73
CA SER A 157 -25.85 -4.96 4.41
C SER A 157 -27.29 -5.20 4.89
N GLY A 158 -28.11 -4.14 4.97
CA GLY A 158 -29.48 -4.20 5.50
C GLY A 158 -29.56 -4.41 7.02
N ASN A 159 -28.42 -4.41 7.72
CA ASN A 159 -28.37 -4.62 9.16
C ASN A 159 -28.40 -3.29 9.91
N ALA A 160 -29.33 -3.17 10.87
CA ALA A 160 -29.29 -2.08 11.84
C ALA A 160 -28.14 -2.31 12.83
N VAL A 161 -27.28 -1.31 13.00
CA VAL A 161 -26.17 -1.36 13.95
C VAL A 161 -26.53 -0.59 15.22
N SER A 162 -26.29 -1.22 16.37
CA SER A 162 -26.55 -0.66 17.70
C SER A 162 -25.35 -0.82 18.65
N SER A 163 -24.27 -1.40 18.15
CA SER A 163 -23.06 -1.71 18.92
C SER A 163 -21.83 -1.72 18.01
N GLU A 164 -20.66 -1.52 18.62
CA GLU A 164 -19.35 -1.60 17.98
C GLU A 164 -19.15 -2.94 17.27
N ALA A 165 -19.53 -4.04 17.94
CA ALA A 165 -19.44 -5.37 17.36
C ALA A 165 -20.21 -5.52 16.05
N GLN A 166 -21.41 -4.93 15.95
CA GLN A 166 -22.20 -4.97 14.74
C GLN A 166 -21.63 -4.09 13.61
N VAL A 167 -20.99 -2.97 13.97
CA VAL A 167 -20.31 -2.09 13.01
C VAL A 167 -19.13 -2.84 12.40
N TYR A 168 -18.19 -3.33 13.20
CA TYR A 168 -16.98 -3.96 12.64
C TYR A 168 -17.31 -5.26 11.91
N ASN A 169 -18.24 -6.09 12.42
CA ASN A 169 -18.59 -7.36 11.74
C ASN A 169 -19.19 -7.13 10.34
N SER A 170 -19.95 -6.04 10.15
CA SER A 170 -20.49 -5.67 8.83
C SER A 170 -19.39 -5.33 7.83
N VAL A 171 -18.34 -4.63 8.28
CA VAL A 171 -17.23 -4.22 7.42
C VAL A 171 -16.21 -5.34 7.24
N LYS A 172 -16.01 -6.17 8.26
CA LYS A 172 -15.06 -7.28 8.27
C LYS A 172 -15.26 -8.25 7.10
N GLN A 173 -16.51 -8.52 6.70
CA GLN A 173 -16.79 -9.37 5.54
C GLN A 173 -16.23 -8.81 4.23
N VAL A 174 -16.33 -7.48 4.04
CA VAL A 174 -15.77 -6.81 2.86
C VAL A 174 -14.25 -6.82 2.92
N ILE A 175 -13.69 -6.57 4.11
CA ILE A 175 -12.24 -6.61 4.31
C ILE A 175 -11.69 -8.02 4.05
N GLU A 176 -12.32 -9.08 4.56
CA GLU A 176 -11.92 -10.49 4.34
C GLU A 176 -11.97 -10.88 2.85
N ALA A 177 -12.88 -10.30 2.07
CA ALA A 177 -12.95 -10.53 0.63
C ALA A 177 -11.79 -9.88 -0.14
N VAL A 178 -11.22 -8.79 0.38
CA VAL A 178 -10.10 -8.06 -0.23
C VAL A 178 -8.74 -8.52 0.34
N PHE A 179 -8.71 -8.90 1.61
CA PHE A 179 -7.53 -9.34 2.36
C PHE A 179 -7.80 -10.68 3.06
N PRO A 180 -7.74 -11.82 2.35
CA PRO A 180 -8.11 -13.12 2.92
C PRO A 180 -7.27 -13.58 4.13
N ASP A 181 -6.08 -13.00 4.31
CA ASP A 181 -5.17 -13.26 5.42
C ASP A 181 -5.68 -12.71 6.77
N THR A 182 -6.72 -11.88 6.77
CA THR A 182 -7.40 -11.41 7.99
C THR A 182 -8.18 -12.50 8.72
N ALA A 183 -8.44 -13.64 8.06
CA ALA A 183 -9.19 -14.76 8.65
C ALA A 183 -8.37 -15.56 9.68
N LYS A 184 -7.03 -15.51 9.61
CA LYS A 184 -6.13 -16.22 10.52
C LYS A 184 -4.96 -15.33 10.94
N PRO A 185 -5.24 -14.18 11.56
CA PRO A 185 -4.19 -13.26 11.92
C PRO A 185 -3.39 -13.83 13.09
N ARG A 186 -2.09 -13.56 13.08
CA ARG A 186 -1.23 -13.74 14.25
C ARG A 186 -0.91 -12.37 14.81
N SER A 187 -0.90 -12.24 16.13
CA SER A 187 -0.45 -11.04 16.80
C SER A 187 0.23 -11.41 18.11
N ASN A 188 1.26 -10.66 18.45
CA ASN A 188 2.03 -10.75 19.67
C ASN A 188 1.78 -9.54 20.60
N PHE A 189 0.59 -8.91 20.51
CA PHE A 189 0.15 -7.84 21.42
C PHE A 189 -0.16 -8.37 22.84
N ILE A 190 0.81 -9.05 23.44
CA ILE A 190 0.72 -9.68 24.75
C ILE A 190 1.55 -8.85 25.72
N LYS A 191 0.89 -8.28 26.73
CA LYS A 191 1.55 -7.63 27.87
C LYS A 191 1.52 -8.57 29.07
N LEU A 192 2.36 -8.29 30.07
CA LEU A 192 2.48 -9.09 31.30
C LEU A 192 1.14 -9.41 31.97
N ALA A 193 0.15 -8.52 31.85
CA ALA A 193 -1.15 -8.65 32.50
C ALA A 193 -2.28 -9.10 31.57
N GLN A 194 -2.20 -8.84 30.25
CA GLN A 194 -3.30 -9.12 29.33
C GLN A 194 -2.84 -9.19 27.87
N GLU A 195 -3.61 -9.94 27.08
CA GLU A 195 -3.55 -9.96 25.62
C GLU A 195 -4.50 -8.89 25.07
N TYR A 196 -4.01 -8.04 24.18
CA TYR A 196 -4.80 -7.01 23.50
C TYR A 196 -5.16 -7.49 22.09
N LYS A 197 -6.44 -7.42 21.72
CA LYS A 197 -6.94 -7.94 20.44
C LYS A 197 -7.59 -6.80 19.66
N PRO A 198 -6.95 -6.32 18.58
CA PRO A 198 -7.62 -5.43 17.64
C PRO A 198 -8.82 -6.11 17.00
N ASP A 199 -9.83 -5.33 16.61
CA ASP A 199 -11.00 -5.86 15.91
C ASP A 199 -10.64 -6.57 14.60
N ILE A 200 -9.70 -5.98 13.85
CA ILE A 200 -9.25 -6.49 12.55
C ILE A 200 -7.73 -6.35 12.44
N LEU A 201 -7.09 -7.44 12.01
CA LEU A 201 -5.66 -7.55 11.75
C LEU A 201 -5.45 -7.95 10.30
N ILE A 202 -4.64 -7.19 9.56
CA ILE A 202 -4.36 -7.39 8.14
C ILE A 202 -2.83 -7.55 7.96
N PRO A 203 -2.29 -8.77 8.11
CA PRO A 203 -0.85 -9.04 8.03
C PRO A 203 -0.19 -8.54 6.74
N SER A 204 -0.83 -8.76 5.58
CA SER A 204 -0.32 -8.46 4.24
C SER A 204 0.04 -6.99 4.03
N ILE A 205 -0.53 -6.09 4.84
CA ILE A 205 -0.26 -4.65 4.79
C ILE A 205 0.18 -4.10 6.16
N ALA A 206 0.60 -4.99 7.08
CA ALA A 206 1.06 -4.67 8.42
C ALA A 206 0.13 -3.69 9.17
N THR A 207 -1.19 -3.88 9.05
CA THR A 207 -2.18 -2.93 9.55
C THR A 207 -3.15 -3.57 10.54
N ALA A 208 -3.47 -2.85 11.61
CA ALA A 208 -4.55 -3.18 12.53
C ALA A 208 -5.64 -2.09 12.50
N VAL A 209 -6.88 -2.48 12.72
CA VAL A 209 -8.04 -1.58 12.75
C VAL A 209 -8.82 -1.83 14.03
N GLU A 210 -9.18 -0.74 14.68
CA GLU A 210 -10.02 -0.69 15.87
C GLU A 210 -11.25 0.16 15.58
N TYR A 211 -12.44 -0.39 15.78
CA TYR A 211 -13.70 0.30 15.62
C TYR A 211 -14.18 0.83 16.97
N LYS A 212 -14.81 2.01 16.96
CA LYS A 212 -15.53 2.56 18.10
C LYS A 212 -16.92 3.03 17.69
N TYR A 213 -17.91 2.79 18.53
CA TYR A 213 -19.30 3.19 18.26
C TYR A 213 -19.83 4.21 19.27
N ALA A 214 -20.30 5.37 18.80
CA ALA A 214 -20.87 6.41 19.65
C ALA A 214 -22.18 7.01 19.11
N THR A 215 -23.14 7.24 20.00
CA THR A 215 -24.45 7.85 19.68
C THR A 215 -24.63 9.22 20.36
N THR A 216 -23.72 9.60 21.27
CA THR A 216 -23.74 10.90 21.94
C THR A 216 -22.33 11.50 22.00
N PRO A 217 -22.20 12.84 22.07
CA PRO A 217 -20.89 13.49 22.18
C PRO A 217 -20.06 13.03 23.38
N GLU A 218 -20.71 12.73 24.52
CA GLU A 218 -20.06 12.25 25.74
C GLU A 218 -19.46 10.86 25.52
N LYS A 219 -20.23 9.97 24.88
CA LYS A 219 -19.75 8.63 24.53
C LYS A 219 -18.59 8.72 23.53
N LEU A 220 -18.68 9.58 22.52
CA LEU A 220 -17.60 9.80 21.56
C LEU A 220 -16.30 10.27 22.25
N LYS A 221 -16.40 11.21 23.19
CA LYS A 221 -15.24 11.67 23.95
C LYS A 221 -14.64 10.55 24.81
N ALA A 222 -15.48 9.72 25.42
CA ALA A 222 -15.03 8.56 26.19
C ALA A 222 -14.31 7.53 25.31
N THR A 223 -14.85 7.21 24.13
CA THR A 223 -14.25 6.23 23.21
C THR A 223 -12.94 6.74 22.59
N ILE A 224 -12.79 8.04 22.33
CA ILE A 224 -11.48 8.61 21.95
C ILE A 224 -10.46 8.39 23.07
N GLY A 225 -10.89 8.47 24.34
CA GLY A 225 -10.03 8.16 25.48
C GLY A 225 -9.58 6.70 25.53
N GLN A 226 -10.46 5.77 25.19
CA GLN A 226 -10.16 4.33 25.16
C GLN A 226 -9.05 3.98 24.16
N ILE A 227 -8.95 4.71 23.03
CA ILE A 227 -7.86 4.51 22.07
C ILE A 227 -6.48 4.74 22.70
N ALA A 228 -6.35 5.55 23.75
CA ALA A 228 -5.08 5.71 24.43
C ALA A 228 -4.61 4.41 25.11
N GLU A 229 -5.53 3.57 25.58
CA GLU A 229 -5.22 2.26 26.12
C GLU A 229 -4.78 1.31 25.00
N ASP A 230 -5.49 1.34 23.86
CA ASP A 230 -5.16 0.54 22.68
C ASP A 230 -3.78 0.90 22.11
N VAL A 231 -3.44 2.19 22.04
CA VAL A 231 -2.10 2.69 21.64
C VAL A 231 -0.99 2.12 22.52
N LEU A 232 -1.21 2.00 23.83
CA LEU A 232 -0.23 1.41 24.73
C LEU A 232 -0.19 -0.12 24.60
N GLY A 233 -1.35 -0.73 24.40
CA GLY A 233 -1.52 -2.18 24.24
C GLY A 233 -0.86 -2.71 22.97
N TYR A 234 -1.03 -2.03 21.85
CA TYR A 234 -0.56 -2.45 20.52
C TYR A 234 0.89 -2.08 20.25
N THR A 235 1.76 -2.29 21.23
CA THR A 235 3.21 -2.06 21.10
C THR A 235 3.97 -3.38 21.22
N GLY A 236 5.12 -3.46 20.56
CA GLY A 236 6.02 -4.63 20.67
C GLY A 236 5.70 -5.80 19.74
N ASP A 237 4.86 -5.56 18.72
CA ASP A 237 4.67 -6.49 17.61
C ASP A 237 5.14 -5.80 16.32
N ASP A 238 6.23 -6.30 15.74
CA ASP A 238 6.84 -5.72 14.53
C ASP A 238 6.04 -6.04 13.25
N ASP A 239 5.11 -7.00 13.34
CA ASP A 239 4.25 -7.40 12.22
C ASP A 239 3.20 -6.33 11.87
N TYR A 240 2.90 -5.41 12.80
CA TYR A 240 1.89 -4.36 12.60
C TYR A 240 2.48 -2.97 12.86
N ARG A 241 2.46 -2.13 11.83
CA ARG A 241 3.12 -0.83 11.83
C ARG A 241 2.16 0.33 11.59
N LEU A 242 0.96 0.07 11.07
CA LEU A 242 -0.08 1.08 10.81
C LEU A 242 -1.36 0.73 11.56
N PHE A 243 -2.01 1.74 12.14
CA PHE A 243 -3.18 1.56 12.98
C PHE A 243 -4.29 2.53 12.57
N TYR A 244 -5.52 2.03 12.45
CA TYR A 244 -6.71 2.84 12.23
C TYR A 244 -7.65 2.78 13.42
N ALA A 245 -8.11 3.94 13.89
CA ALA A 245 -9.24 4.06 14.80
C ALA A 245 -10.45 4.60 14.04
N VAL A 246 -11.47 3.77 13.83
CA VAL A 246 -12.67 4.11 13.06
C VAL A 246 -13.82 4.40 14.00
N PHE A 247 -14.22 5.66 14.07
CA PHE A 247 -15.32 6.12 14.90
C PHE A 247 -16.59 6.19 14.07
N TYR A 248 -17.50 5.24 14.27
CA TYR A 248 -18.83 5.24 13.66
C TYR A 248 -19.84 5.91 14.58
N VAL A 249 -20.55 6.91 14.05
CA VAL A 249 -21.56 7.69 14.78
C VAL A 249 -22.88 7.75 14.01
N THR A 250 -24.00 7.72 14.75
CA THR A 250 -25.35 7.66 14.16
C THR A 250 -25.86 8.98 13.58
N ASP A 251 -25.29 10.09 14.04
CA ASP A 251 -25.52 11.44 13.54
C ASP A 251 -24.21 12.21 13.65
N ASP A 252 -24.10 13.36 12.97
CA ASP A 252 -22.95 14.24 13.16
C ASP A 252 -22.99 14.87 14.56
N LEU A 253 -22.17 14.32 15.47
CA LEU A 253 -22.17 14.67 16.89
C LEU A 253 -21.38 15.94 17.18
N ILE A 254 -20.27 16.16 16.46
CA ILE A 254 -19.33 17.26 16.75
C ILE A 254 -18.70 17.90 15.51
N GLY A 255 -18.90 17.35 14.32
CA GLY A 255 -18.24 17.76 13.09
C GLY A 255 -16.82 17.18 12.93
N LYS A 256 -16.43 16.88 11.69
CA LYS A 256 -15.13 16.30 11.35
C LYS A 256 -13.94 17.17 11.76
N GLU A 257 -14.02 18.49 11.58
CA GLU A 257 -12.94 19.41 11.92
C GLU A 257 -12.66 19.42 13.43
N ARG A 258 -13.73 19.48 14.24
CA ARG A 258 -13.60 19.45 15.70
C ARG A 258 -13.13 18.09 16.20
N PHE A 259 -13.58 17.01 15.58
CA PHE A 259 -13.07 15.66 15.86
C PHE A 259 -11.56 15.60 15.61
N ASN A 260 -11.09 16.09 14.45
CA ASN A 260 -9.66 16.11 14.11
C ASN A 260 -8.84 16.93 15.12
N ALA A 261 -9.33 18.10 15.54
CA ALA A 261 -8.66 18.90 16.56
C ALA A 261 -8.53 18.16 17.91
N ILE A 262 -9.60 17.48 18.35
CA ILE A 262 -9.57 16.67 19.58
C ILE A 262 -8.59 15.48 19.43
N TRP A 263 -8.54 14.85 18.26
CA TRP A 263 -7.60 13.77 17.97
C TRP A 263 -6.14 14.24 18.02
N GLU A 264 -5.84 15.40 17.41
CA GLU A 264 -4.51 16.01 17.43
C GLU A 264 -4.06 16.37 18.86
N GLU A 265 -4.97 16.89 19.70
CA GLU A 265 -4.69 17.18 21.11
C GLU A 265 -4.22 15.94 21.91
N LYS A 266 -4.60 14.72 21.49
CA LYS A 266 -4.19 13.48 22.16
C LYS A 266 -2.74 13.09 21.89
N ASN A 267 -2.08 13.69 20.90
CA ASN A 267 -0.69 13.39 20.53
C ASN A 267 -0.43 11.89 20.34
N PHE A 268 -1.36 11.19 19.69
CA PHE A 268 -1.14 9.80 19.33
C PHE A 268 0.04 9.66 18.35
N PRO A 269 0.72 8.50 18.34
CA PRO A 269 1.80 8.25 17.39
C PRO A 269 1.37 8.47 15.93
N GLN A 270 2.29 8.91 15.08
CA GLN A 270 2.00 9.27 13.68
C GLN A 270 1.47 8.10 12.83
N ASN A 271 1.72 6.87 13.26
CA ASN A 271 1.20 5.67 12.62
C ASN A 271 -0.22 5.30 13.06
N TRP A 272 -0.87 6.10 13.89
CA TRP A 272 -2.28 5.99 14.22
C TRP A 272 -3.10 7.03 13.47
N LYS A 273 -4.04 6.56 12.66
CA LYS A 273 -4.97 7.40 11.88
C LYS A 273 -6.38 7.25 12.40
N ALA A 274 -7.09 8.36 12.58
CA ALA A 274 -8.50 8.34 12.95
C ALA A 274 -9.42 8.64 11.77
N LEU A 275 -10.54 7.92 11.70
CA LEU A 275 -11.60 8.14 10.73
C LEU A 275 -12.91 8.42 11.46
N TYR A 276 -13.51 9.57 11.17
CA TYR A 276 -14.83 9.96 11.70
C TYR A 276 -15.91 9.71 10.66
N ILE A 277 -16.72 8.68 10.88
CA ILE A 277 -17.72 8.19 9.94
C ILE A 277 -19.12 8.42 10.50
N VAL A 278 -19.91 9.23 9.80
CA VAL A 278 -21.32 9.47 10.11
C VAL A 278 -22.18 8.56 9.24
N GLY A 279 -23.05 7.76 9.85
CA GLY A 279 -23.97 6.88 9.14
C GLY A 279 -25.20 6.55 9.97
N ARG A 280 -26.34 6.35 9.32
CA ARG A 280 -27.60 5.93 9.95
C ARG A 280 -27.95 4.50 9.59
#